data_AF-A0A7R9VTM1-F1
#
_entry.id   AF-A0A7R9VTM1-F1
#
_cell.length_a   1.000
_cell.length_b   1.000
_cell.length_c   1.000
_cell.angle_alpha   90.00
_cell.angle_beta   90.00
_cell.angle_gamma   90.00
#
_symmetry.space_group_name_H-M   'P 1'
#
loop_
_entity.id
_entity.type
_entity.pdbx_description
1 polymer ?
#
loop_
_entity_poly.entity_id
_entity_poly.type
_entity_poly.pdbx_seq_one_letter_code
_entity_poly.pdbx_strand_id
1 'polypeptide(L)'
;YDKSGDWLYHLVEAASLAFTLGVLWACGGGDKFSSTKGSRYGVAYLAVPVLVVAVFIHPNANVDFLSDVAWTYAMYLESVALIPQLRLFRKSSSSSRGAAARVELLTAHFVAALGFGRLVELVFWYFSYVELECAKGSKMPGYVAVFAQVLQLVLMLEFFWHYARAVKNSTPLVLPTSNCANMV
;
A
#
# COMPACT_ATOMS: atom_id res chain seq x y z
N TYR A 1 -19.95 -12.10 -22.41
CA TYR A 1 -20.81 -11.19 -21.65
C TYR A 1 -21.35 -11.98 -20.47
N ASP A 2 -20.84 -11.74 -19.27
CA ASP A 2 -21.23 -12.45 -18.05
C ASP A 2 -22.16 -11.57 -17.22
N LYS A 3 -23.42 -11.99 -17.09
CA LYS A 3 -24.47 -11.23 -16.40
C LYS A 3 -24.31 -11.22 -14.88
N SER A 4 -23.51 -12.14 -14.32
CA SER A 4 -23.28 -12.19 -12.87
C SER A 4 -22.29 -11.11 -12.42
N GLY A 5 -21.39 -10.67 -13.31
CA GLY A 5 -20.43 -9.60 -13.05
C GLY A 5 -21.10 -8.23 -12.86
N ASP A 6 -22.11 -7.89 -13.66
CA ASP A 6 -22.67 -6.52 -13.70
C ASP A 6 -23.18 -6.02 -12.33
N TRP A 7 -23.82 -6.87 -11.52
CA TRP A 7 -24.27 -6.45 -10.19
C TRP A 7 -23.20 -6.66 -9.11
N LEU A 8 -22.44 -7.76 -9.20
CA LEU A 8 -21.47 -8.11 -8.17
C LEU A 8 -20.33 -7.08 -8.11
N TYR A 9 -19.80 -6.63 -9.25
CA TYR A 9 -18.75 -5.62 -9.28
C TYR A 9 -19.22 -4.31 -8.65
N HIS A 10 -20.39 -3.81 -9.06
CA HIS A 10 -20.94 -2.58 -8.49
C HIS A 10 -21.20 -2.68 -6.98
N LEU A 11 -21.68 -3.83 -6.50
CA LEU A 11 -21.88 -4.05 -5.07
C LEU A 11 -20.55 -4.03 -4.32
N VAL A 12 -19.53 -4.72 -4.83
CA VAL A 12 -18.20 -4.79 -4.20
C VAL A 12 -17.56 -3.40 -4.15
N GLU A 13 -17.65 -2.62 -5.24
CA GLU A 13 -17.14 -1.24 -5.28
C GLU A 13 -17.91 -0.30 -4.33
N ALA A 14 -19.24 -0.42 -4.27
CA ALA A 14 -20.03 0.39 -3.34
C ALA A 14 -19.73 0.03 -1.87
N ALA A 15 -19.57 -1.26 -1.57
CA ALA A 15 -19.22 -1.73 -0.23
C ALA A 15 -17.80 -1.30 0.17
N SER A 16 -16.81 -1.42 -0.73
CA SER A 16 -15.42 -1.01 -0.48
C SER A 16 -15.33 0.48 -0.17
N LEU A 17 -16.06 1.32 -0.94
CA LEU A 17 -16.15 2.75 -0.72
C LEU A 17 -16.79 3.06 0.64
N ALA A 18 -17.92 2.41 0.96
CA ALA A 18 -18.61 2.62 2.24
C ALA A 18 -17.72 2.26 3.44
N PHE A 19 -17.00 1.13 3.38
CA PHE A 19 -16.06 0.76 4.44
C PHE A 19 -14.89 1.74 4.55
N THR A 20 -14.34 2.19 3.42
CA THR A 20 -13.22 3.14 3.42
C THR A 20 -13.63 4.48 4.03
N LEU A 21 -14.80 5.00 3.68
CA LEU A 21 -15.35 6.22 4.26
C LEU A 21 -15.65 6.06 5.76
N GLY A 22 -16.19 4.91 6.17
CA GLY A 22 -16.42 4.59 7.57
C GLY A 22 -15.13 4.58 8.40
N VAL A 23 -14.05 4.00 7.88
CA VAL A 23 -12.74 4.00 8.52
C VAL A 23 -12.16 5.42 8.59
N LEU A 24 -12.23 6.19 7.50
CA LEU A 24 -11.76 7.58 7.48
C LEU A 24 -12.47 8.45 8.51
N TRP A 25 -13.79 8.29 8.63
CA TRP A 25 -14.61 8.96 9.64
C TRP A 25 -14.20 8.55 11.06
N ALA A 26 -14.05 7.25 11.32
CA ALA A 26 -13.63 6.73 12.62
C ALA A 26 -12.22 7.19 13.03
N CYS A 27 -11.31 7.39 12.06
CA CYS A 27 -9.94 7.87 12.32
C CYS A 27 -9.86 9.39 12.55
N GLY A 28 -10.93 10.16 12.31
CA GLY A 28 -11.02 11.58 12.65
C GLY A 28 -10.26 12.56 11.73
N GLY A 29 -9.98 12.18 10.48
CA GLY A 29 -9.60 13.08 9.38
C GLY A 29 -8.28 13.88 9.48
N GLY A 30 -7.52 13.78 10.58
CA GLY A 30 -6.28 14.55 10.77
C GLY A 30 -5.04 13.88 10.15
N ASP A 31 -4.24 14.63 9.38
CA ASP A 31 -2.95 14.17 8.87
C ASP A 31 -1.91 14.07 10.00
N LYS A 32 -1.83 12.89 10.61
CA LYS A 32 -0.82 12.55 11.63
C LYS A 32 0.57 12.28 11.02
N PHE A 33 0.67 12.14 9.70
CA PHE A 33 1.94 11.91 9.00
C PHE A 33 2.76 13.20 8.88
N SER A 34 2.10 14.36 8.71
CA SER A 34 2.73 15.69 8.74
C SER A 34 3.37 16.05 10.09
N SER A 35 2.97 15.39 11.19
CA SER A 35 3.54 15.59 12.54
C SER A 35 4.97 15.02 12.72
N THR A 36 5.68 14.79 11.60
CA THR A 36 7.10 14.47 11.55
C THR A 36 7.86 15.76 11.27
N LYS A 37 8.79 16.14 12.16
CA LYS A 37 9.66 17.33 12.00
C LYS A 37 10.25 17.38 10.57
N GLY A 38 9.70 18.21 9.69
CA GLY A 38 10.23 18.47 8.36
C GLY A 38 9.27 18.37 7.16
N SER A 39 8.08 17.76 7.26
CA SER A 39 7.13 17.71 6.13
C SER A 39 5.94 18.64 6.34
N ARG A 40 6.04 19.87 5.79
CA ARG A 40 4.91 20.83 5.72
C ARG A 40 3.72 20.29 4.91
N TYR A 41 3.95 19.27 4.08
CA TYR A 41 2.99 18.77 3.09
C TYR A 41 2.41 17.38 3.40
N GLY A 42 2.83 16.74 4.49
CA GLY A 42 2.21 15.51 4.96
C GLY A 42 2.14 14.40 3.91
N VAL A 43 0.98 13.74 3.78
CA VAL A 43 0.76 12.66 2.79
C VAL A 43 0.83 13.17 1.34
N ALA A 44 0.64 14.47 1.10
CA ALA A 44 0.73 15.05 -0.26
C ALA A 44 2.13 14.89 -0.87
N TYR A 45 3.18 14.78 -0.06
CA TYR A 45 4.54 14.48 -0.53
C TYR A 45 4.64 13.11 -1.23
N LEU A 46 3.75 12.16 -0.90
CA LEU A 46 3.66 10.86 -1.58
C LEU A 46 2.64 10.92 -2.72
N ALA A 47 1.47 11.51 -2.48
CA ALA A 47 0.36 11.51 -3.43
C ALA A 47 0.66 12.30 -4.72
N VAL A 48 1.25 13.50 -4.62
CA VAL A 48 1.46 14.38 -5.78
C VAL A 48 2.46 13.79 -6.78
N PRO A 49 3.67 13.33 -6.38
CA PRO A 49 4.60 12.73 -7.33
C PRO A 49 4.01 11.49 -8.02
N VAL A 50 3.23 10.69 -7.31
CA VAL A 50 2.58 9.51 -7.88
C VAL A 50 1.52 9.89 -8.92
N LEU A 51 0.73 10.93 -8.65
CA LEU A 51 -0.23 11.46 -9.62
C LEU A 51 0.47 11.93 -10.90
N VAL A 52 1.59 12.64 -10.76
CA VAL A 52 2.40 13.09 -11.90
C VAL A 52 2.85 11.89 -12.73
N VAL A 53 3.37 10.84 -12.10
CA VAL A 53 3.79 9.61 -12.80
C VAL A 53 2.60 8.95 -13.50
N ALA A 54 1.44 8.83 -12.86
CA ALA A 54 0.24 8.22 -13.46
C ALA A 54 -0.27 9.02 -14.67
N VAL A 55 -0.21 10.35 -14.64
CA VAL A 55 -0.58 11.20 -15.78
C VAL A 55 0.32 10.93 -16.99
N PHE A 56 1.60 10.69 -16.79
CA PHE A 56 2.55 10.44 -17.90
C PHE A 56 2.63 8.97 -18.32
N ILE A 57 2.40 8.03 -17.39
CA ILE A 57 2.54 6.60 -17.60
C ILE A 57 1.24 5.93 -17.16
N HIS A 58 0.29 5.83 -18.10
CA HIS A 58 -0.98 5.11 -17.94
C HIS A 58 -1.23 4.22 -19.18
N PRO A 59 -1.95 3.09 -19.03
CA PRO A 59 -2.43 2.30 -20.16
C PRO A 59 -3.57 3.05 -20.87
N ASN A 60 -3.88 2.66 -22.12
CA ASN A 60 -5.04 3.17 -22.85
C ASN A 60 -6.10 2.07 -22.95
N ALA A 61 -6.69 1.72 -21.81
CA ALA A 61 -7.58 0.56 -21.70
C ALA A 61 -9.04 0.94 -22.03
N ASN A 62 -9.52 2.08 -21.51
CA ASN A 62 -10.90 2.51 -21.69
C ASN A 62 -11.07 3.60 -22.77
N VAL A 63 -9.97 4.07 -23.37
CA VAL A 63 -9.98 5.21 -24.31
C VAL A 63 -10.55 6.48 -23.66
N ASP A 64 -10.50 6.54 -22.33
CA ASP A 64 -10.90 7.69 -21.52
C ASP A 64 -9.75 8.07 -20.60
N PHE A 65 -9.18 9.25 -20.85
CA PHE A 65 -7.99 9.73 -20.14
C PHE A 65 -8.21 9.81 -18.63
N LEU A 66 -9.38 10.27 -18.17
CA LEU A 66 -9.63 10.44 -16.75
C LEU A 66 -9.72 9.09 -16.03
N SER A 67 -10.43 8.14 -16.61
CA SER A 67 -10.59 6.79 -16.05
C SER A 67 -9.26 6.03 -16.04
N ASP A 68 -8.50 6.09 -17.13
CA ASP A 68 -7.23 5.38 -17.26
C ASP A 68 -6.17 5.96 -16.30
N VAL A 69 -6.10 7.29 -16.17
CA VAL A 69 -5.21 7.95 -15.19
C VAL A 69 -5.67 7.68 -13.76
N ALA A 70 -6.98 7.75 -13.46
CA ALA A 70 -7.48 7.51 -12.11
C ALA A 70 -7.20 6.08 -11.64
N TRP A 71 -7.41 5.10 -12.52
CA TRP A 71 -7.11 3.70 -12.25
C TRP A 71 -5.60 3.48 -12.01
N THR A 72 -4.76 4.05 -12.87
CA THR A 72 -3.30 3.98 -12.74
C THR A 72 -2.81 4.65 -11.46
N TYR A 73 -3.39 5.81 -11.15
CA TYR A 73 -3.08 6.55 -9.93
C TYR A 73 -3.44 5.73 -8.70
N ALA A 74 -4.63 5.11 -8.66
CA ALA A 74 -5.04 4.25 -7.56
C ALA A 74 -4.04 3.10 -7.34
N MET A 75 -3.65 2.40 -8.42
CA MET A 75 -2.64 1.33 -8.36
C MET A 75 -1.29 1.80 -7.81
N TYR A 76 -0.74 2.90 -8.34
CA TYR A 76 0.58 3.37 -7.91
C TYR A 76 0.55 3.99 -6.51
N LEU A 77 -0.56 4.65 -6.15
CA LEU A 77 -0.74 5.26 -4.84
C LEU A 77 -0.80 4.19 -3.75
N GLU A 78 -1.44 3.06 -4.05
CA GLU A 78 -1.55 1.93 -3.13
C GLU A 78 -0.18 1.41 -2.67
N SER A 79 0.79 1.31 -3.59
CA SER A 79 2.15 0.86 -3.27
C SER A 79 2.87 1.81 -2.29
N VAL A 80 2.63 3.11 -2.37
CA VAL A 80 3.24 4.10 -1.46
C VAL A 80 2.42 4.35 -0.19
N ALA A 81 1.12 4.05 -0.20
CA ALA A 81 0.21 4.24 0.93
C ALA A 81 0.56 3.37 2.15
N LEU A 82 1.38 2.34 1.97
CA LEU A 82 1.91 1.52 3.07
C LEU A 82 3.05 2.20 3.84
N ILE A 83 3.71 3.21 3.28
CA ILE A 83 4.85 3.89 3.92
C ILE A 83 4.45 4.53 5.25
N PRO A 84 3.35 5.31 5.36
CA PRO A 84 2.86 5.82 6.65
C PRO A 84 2.64 4.72 7.70
N GLN A 85 2.05 3.59 7.31
CA GLN A 85 1.75 2.48 8.22
C GLN A 85 3.02 1.81 8.75
N LEU A 86 4.01 1.57 7.88
CA LEU A 86 5.30 1.02 8.29
C LEU A 86 6.06 1.97 9.24
N ARG A 87 5.97 3.29 9.00
CA ARG A 87 6.54 4.29 9.92
C ARG A 87 5.83 4.31 11.27
N LEU A 88 4.51 4.16 11.30
CA LEU A 88 3.76 4.05 12.54
C LEU A 88 4.28 2.89 13.38
N PHE A 89 4.47 1.72 12.78
CA PHE A 89 4.98 0.56 13.49
C PHE A 89 6.40 0.78 14.06
N ARG A 90 7.29 1.41 13.29
CA ARG A 90 8.63 1.76 13.77
C ARG A 90 8.59 2.81 14.90
N LYS A 91 7.73 3.82 14.81
CA LYS A 91 7.59 4.89 15.81
C LYS A 91 6.95 4.40 17.10
N SER A 92 5.91 3.57 17.01
CA SER A 92 5.32 2.93 18.17
C SER A 92 6.41 2.20 18.95
N SER A 93 7.26 1.41 18.27
CA SER A 93 8.37 0.68 18.89
C SER A 93 9.36 1.59 19.67
N SER A 94 9.54 2.85 19.25
CA SER A 94 10.49 3.81 19.86
C SER A 94 9.91 4.68 20.97
N SER A 95 8.59 4.86 21.05
CA SER A 95 7.98 5.84 21.96
C SER A 95 7.66 5.28 23.36
N SER A 96 7.86 3.99 23.58
CA SER A 96 7.74 3.36 24.90
C SER A 96 9.09 3.31 25.59
N ARG A 97 9.29 4.20 26.57
CA ARG A 97 10.42 4.22 27.53
C ARG A 97 10.86 2.80 27.93
N GLY A 98 11.89 2.28 27.25
CA GLY A 98 12.60 1.05 27.64
C GLY A 98 11.94 -0.30 27.32
N ALA A 99 10.74 -0.34 26.74
CA ALA A 99 10.09 -1.58 26.34
C ALA A 99 9.62 -1.46 24.90
N ALA A 100 10.19 -2.29 24.01
CA ALA A 100 9.80 -2.38 22.61
C ALA A 100 8.27 -2.39 22.47
N ALA A 101 7.68 -1.37 21.85
CA ALA A 101 6.23 -1.34 21.74
C ALA A 101 5.76 -2.48 20.84
N ARG A 102 4.86 -3.27 21.41
CA ARG A 102 4.31 -4.47 20.82
C ARG A 102 3.23 -4.05 19.85
N VAL A 103 3.31 -4.53 18.62
CA VAL A 103 2.17 -4.44 17.70
C VAL A 103 1.08 -5.36 18.24
N GLU A 104 -0.16 -4.88 18.30
CA GLU A 104 -1.30 -5.71 18.70
C GLU A 104 -1.41 -6.92 17.77
N LEU A 105 -1.67 -8.11 18.35
CA LEU A 105 -1.67 -9.37 17.61
C LEU A 105 -2.69 -9.37 16.46
N LEU A 106 -3.90 -8.84 16.69
CA LEU A 106 -4.93 -8.73 15.65
C LEU A 106 -4.47 -7.85 14.49
N THR A 107 -3.87 -6.69 14.78
CA THR A 107 -3.29 -5.80 13.76
C THR A 107 -2.16 -6.48 12.99
N ALA A 108 -1.32 -7.28 13.66
CA ALA A 108 -0.26 -8.02 13.02
C ALA A 108 -0.80 -9.06 12.02
N HIS A 109 -1.82 -9.84 12.41
CA HIS A 109 -2.48 -10.78 11.51
C HIS A 109 -3.17 -10.08 10.34
N PHE A 110 -3.85 -8.95 10.60
CA PHE A 110 -4.47 -8.15 9.55
C PHE A 110 -3.46 -7.69 8.50
N VAL A 111 -2.32 -7.12 8.92
CA VAL A 111 -1.29 -6.66 7.98
C VAL A 111 -0.60 -7.82 7.26
N ALA A 112 -0.43 -8.97 7.94
CA ALA A 112 0.10 -10.17 7.29
C ALA A 112 -0.84 -10.69 6.20
N ALA A 113 -2.15 -10.74 6.46
CA ALA A 113 -3.16 -11.14 5.48
C ALA A 113 -3.25 -10.15 4.32
N LEU A 114 -3.21 -8.84 4.61
CA LEU A 114 -3.14 -7.78 3.60
C LEU A 114 -1.95 -8.00 2.66
N GLY A 115 -0.78 -8.26 3.22
CA GLY A 115 0.43 -8.50 2.44
C GLY A 115 0.39 -9.82 1.64
N PHE A 116 -0.24 -10.87 2.16
CA PHE A 116 -0.48 -12.08 1.39
C PHE A 116 -1.39 -11.81 0.19
N GLY A 117 -2.43 -11.00 0.35
CA GLY A 117 -3.25 -10.51 -0.75
C GLY A 117 -2.42 -9.85 -1.86
N ARG A 118 -1.40 -9.07 -1.49
CA ARG A 118 -0.48 -8.43 -2.46
C ARG A 118 0.41 -9.41 -3.21
N LEU A 119 0.80 -10.52 -2.59
CA LEU A 119 1.51 -11.58 -3.30
C LEU A 119 0.64 -12.19 -4.40
N VAL A 120 -0.63 -12.45 -4.10
CA VAL A 120 -1.59 -12.95 -5.09
C VAL A 120 -1.82 -11.92 -6.20
N GLU A 121 -1.92 -10.64 -5.84
CA GLU A 121 -2.08 -9.55 -6.79
C GLU A 121 -0.86 -9.38 -7.72
N LEU A 122 0.37 -9.52 -7.19
CA LEU A 122 1.58 -9.54 -8.01
C LEU A 122 1.52 -10.69 -9.04
N VAL A 123 1.09 -11.88 -8.62
CA VAL A 123 0.97 -13.03 -9.54
C VAL A 123 -0.01 -12.70 -10.67
N PHE A 124 -1.17 -12.12 -10.35
CA PHE A 124 -2.12 -11.67 -11.36
C PHE A 124 -1.49 -10.68 -12.34
N TRP A 125 -0.87 -9.60 -11.84
CA TRP A 125 -0.26 -8.59 -12.69
C TRP A 125 0.92 -9.11 -13.51
N TYR A 126 1.68 -10.06 -12.98
CA TYR A 126 2.77 -10.70 -13.71
C TYR A 126 2.28 -11.46 -14.96
N PHE A 127 1.06 -12.00 -14.94
CA PHE A 127 0.47 -12.64 -16.12
C PHE A 127 -0.29 -11.65 -17.02
N SER A 128 -0.92 -10.63 -16.44
CA SER A 128 -1.76 -9.67 -17.18
C SER A 128 -1.01 -8.44 -17.72
N TYR A 129 0.25 -8.20 -17.35
CA TYR A 129 0.96 -6.97 -17.75
C TYR A 129 1.04 -6.74 -19.26
N VAL A 130 0.99 -7.81 -20.06
CA VAL A 130 1.03 -7.72 -21.53
C VAL A 130 -0.20 -7.05 -22.12
N GLU A 131 -1.32 -7.01 -21.39
CA GLU A 131 -2.58 -6.37 -21.79
C GLU A 131 -2.56 -4.86 -21.50
N LEU A 132 -1.62 -4.40 -20.67
CA LEU A 132 -1.46 -2.99 -20.29
C LEU A 132 -0.58 -2.23 -21.29
N GLU A 133 -1.16 -1.93 -22.45
CA GLU A 133 -0.50 -1.16 -23.51
C GLU A 133 -0.93 0.32 -23.49
N CYS A 134 0.01 1.21 -23.75
CA CYS A 134 -0.26 2.62 -23.97
C CYS A 134 -0.80 2.83 -25.40
N ALA A 135 -1.46 3.98 -25.65
CA ALA A 135 -1.98 4.36 -26.97
C ALA A 135 -0.98 4.27 -28.13
N LYS A 136 0.33 4.34 -27.83
CA LYS A 136 1.44 4.24 -28.79
C LYS A 136 1.94 2.80 -29.02
N GLY A 137 1.26 1.78 -28.47
CA GLY A 137 1.67 0.37 -28.52
C GLY A 137 2.82 0.01 -27.56
N SER A 138 3.14 0.89 -26.61
CA SER A 138 4.22 0.66 -25.64
C SER A 138 3.70 -0.09 -24.41
N LYS A 139 4.39 -1.16 -24.00
CA LYS A 139 4.10 -1.96 -22.79
C LYS A 139 4.62 -1.36 -21.48
N MET A 140 5.10 -0.11 -21.53
CA MET A 140 5.64 0.60 -20.36
C MET A 140 4.67 0.61 -19.16
N PRO A 141 3.36 0.90 -19.32
CA PRO A 141 2.43 0.89 -18.19
C PRO A 141 2.36 -0.47 -17.49
N GLY A 142 2.37 -1.57 -18.25
CA GLY A 142 2.42 -2.94 -17.71
C GLY A 142 3.67 -3.21 -16.87
N TYR A 143 4.86 -2.83 -17.36
CA TYR A 143 6.10 -2.98 -16.60
C TYR A 143 6.10 -2.15 -15.31
N VAL A 144 5.59 -0.92 -15.36
CA VAL A 144 5.51 -0.07 -14.17
C VAL A 144 4.48 -0.60 -13.17
N ALA A 145 3.36 -1.17 -13.62
CA ALA A 145 2.38 -1.82 -12.75
C ALA A 145 3.00 -3.00 -11.99
N VAL A 146 3.71 -3.91 -12.68
CA VAL A 146 4.42 -5.02 -12.02
C VAL A 146 5.51 -4.50 -11.08
N PHE A 147 6.25 -3.48 -11.49
CA PHE A 147 7.27 -2.85 -10.65
C PHE A 147 6.68 -2.26 -9.37
N ALA A 148 5.53 -1.58 -9.44
CA ALA A 148 4.84 -1.04 -8.28
C ALA A 148 4.47 -2.14 -7.27
N GLN A 149 3.95 -3.28 -7.76
CA GLN A 149 3.63 -4.45 -6.94
C GLN A 149 4.88 -5.06 -6.27
N VAL A 150 5.99 -5.17 -7.00
CA VAL A 150 7.26 -5.64 -6.45
C VAL A 150 7.78 -4.67 -5.38
N LEU A 151 7.76 -3.37 -5.65
CA LEU A 151 8.19 -2.34 -4.70
C LEU A 151 7.40 -2.44 -3.39
N GLN A 152 6.09 -2.63 -3.49
CA GLN A 152 5.20 -2.80 -2.35
C GLN A 152 5.59 -4.00 -1.49
N LEU A 153 5.87 -5.16 -2.09
CA LEU A 153 6.29 -6.36 -1.38
C LEU A 153 7.68 -6.22 -0.74
N VAL A 154 8.61 -5.54 -1.41
CA VAL A 154 9.94 -5.24 -0.85
C VAL A 154 9.81 -4.37 0.41
N LEU A 155 8.93 -3.36 0.39
CA LEU A 155 8.67 -2.52 1.56
C LEU A 155 8.08 -3.32 2.74
N MET A 156 7.31 -4.38 2.47
CA MET A 156 6.71 -5.25 3.48
C MET A 156 7.62 -6.38 3.98
N LEU A 157 8.76 -6.64 3.31
CA LEU A 157 9.63 -7.78 3.61
C LEU A 157 10.14 -7.76 5.06
N GLU A 158 10.54 -6.59 5.57
CA GLU A 158 10.99 -6.44 6.96
C GLU A 158 9.87 -6.80 7.94
N PHE A 159 8.63 -6.38 7.66
CA PHE A 159 7.48 -6.73 8.50
C PHE A 159 7.26 -8.25 8.51
N PHE A 160 7.25 -8.91 7.34
CA PHE A 160 7.03 -10.35 7.25
C PHE A 160 8.09 -11.17 7.98
N TRP A 161 9.36 -10.76 7.91
CA TRP A 161 10.43 -11.42 8.64
C TRP A 161 10.18 -11.41 10.16
N HIS A 162 9.84 -10.23 10.71
CA HIS A 162 9.57 -10.09 12.14
C HIS A 162 8.28 -10.78 12.55
N TYR A 163 7.24 -10.73 11.71
CA TYR A 163 5.99 -11.44 11.93
C TYR A 163 6.19 -12.95 11.98
N ALA A 164 6.90 -13.55 11.02
CA ALA A 164 7.18 -14.98 11.00
C ALA A 164 7.96 -15.43 12.24
N ARG A 165 8.95 -14.64 12.68
CA ARG A 165 9.71 -14.91 13.91
C ARG A 165 8.83 -14.80 15.16
N ALA A 166 7.95 -13.80 15.22
CA ALA A 166 7.03 -13.59 16.34
C ALA A 166 6.04 -14.76 16.48
N VAL A 167 5.46 -15.22 15.36
CA VAL A 167 4.54 -16.36 15.30
C VAL A 167 5.25 -17.66 15.70
N LYS A 168 6.44 -17.92 15.14
CA LYS A 168 7.20 -19.15 15.45
C LYS A 168 7.56 -19.28 16.93
N ASN A 169 7.90 -18.16 17.57
CA ASN A 169 8.34 -18.15 18.95
C ASN A 169 7.20 -17.86 19.95
N SER A 170 5.97 -17.68 19.48
CA SER A 170 4.82 -17.24 20.29
C SER A 170 5.13 -15.97 21.12
N THR A 171 5.93 -15.07 20.53
CA THR A 171 6.34 -13.81 21.15
C THR A 171 5.58 -12.64 20.54
N PRO A 172 5.33 -11.56 21.29
CA PRO A 172 4.70 -10.37 20.73
C PRO A 172 5.54 -9.79 19.58
N LEU A 173 4.87 -9.32 18.52
CA LEU A 173 5.55 -8.71 17.38
C LEU A 173 6.21 -7.40 17.78
N VAL A 174 7.54 -7.38 17.66
CA VAL A 174 8.38 -6.21 17.89
C VAL A 174 9.13 -5.91 16.60
N LEU A 175 9.01 -4.67 16.13
CA LEU A 175 9.75 -4.17 14.97
C LEU A 175 10.97 -3.38 15.44
N PRO A 176 12.11 -3.47 14.73
CA PRO A 176 13.34 -2.83 15.13
C PRO A 176 13.15 -1.32 15.09
N THR A 177 13.54 -0.66 16.16
CA THR A 177 13.68 0.79 16.17
C THR A 177 14.99 1.15 15.49
N SER A 178 14.98 2.23 14.71
CA SER A 178 16.19 2.82 14.15
C SER A 178 17.02 3.49 15.26
N ASN A 179 17.51 2.72 16.23
CA ASN A 179 18.57 3.17 17.11
C ASN A 179 19.90 2.95 16.37
N CYS A 180 20.27 3.93 15.53
CA CYS A 180 21.66 4.15 15.10
C CYS A 180 22.51 4.63 16.30
N ALA A 181 22.53 3.87 17.39
CA ALA A 181 23.28 4.18 18.60
C ALA A 181 24.24 3.05 19.03
N ASN A 182 24.17 1.86 18.43
CA ASN A 182 25.05 0.73 18.76
C ASN A 182 25.76 0.13 17.53
N MET A 183 26.04 0.96 16.51
CA MET A 183 26.99 0.61 15.44
C MET A 183 28.17 1.58 15.44
N VAL A 184 28.84 1.73 16.58
CA VAL A 184 30.28 2.06 16.72
C VAL A 184 30.76 1.42 18.01
#